data_AF-A0A923WMR2-F1
#
_entry.id   AF-A0A923WMR2-F1
#
_cell.length_a   1.000
_cell.length_b   1.000
_cell.length_c   1.000
_cell.angle_alpha   90.00
_cell.angle_beta   90.00
_cell.angle_gamma   90.00
#
_symmetry.space_group_name_H-M   'P 1'
#
loop_
_entity.id
_entity.type
_entity.pdbx_description
1 polymer ?
#
loop_
_entity_poly.entity_id
_entity_poly.type
_entity_poly.pdbx_seq_one_letter_code
_entity_poly.pdbx_strand_id
1 'polypeptide(L)'
;AGSWTTSEPLVKDLKTTTARAMYDHNATRGVMFYMYAGARGTAYSGILPGQDDEAVAYHSTGGVSGSAGGSYCNPSDWLCNDLTLGTGATEGGRAKWTNHSVSFRDDNESYNHYAAGNWQGIVSVVRSAMVNSAL
;
A
#
# COMPACT_ATOMS: atom_id res chain seq x y z
N ALA A 1 -13.52 4.67 13.18
CA ALA A 1 -12.52 5.57 12.54
C ALA A 1 -12.22 5.04 11.13
N GLY A 2 -11.86 5.89 10.16
CA GLY A 2 -11.55 5.46 8.78
C GLY A 2 -12.62 5.77 7.72
N SER A 3 -13.49 6.74 7.97
CA SER A 3 -14.36 7.33 6.93
C SER A 3 -13.56 8.39 6.18
N TRP A 4 -13.81 8.50 4.87
CA TRP A 4 -13.21 9.54 4.03
C TRP A 4 -13.65 10.95 4.51
N THR A 5 -12.91 11.99 4.12
CA THR A 5 -12.95 13.31 4.77
C THR A 5 -14.28 14.07 4.60
N THR A 6 -15.15 13.59 3.72
CA THR A 6 -16.37 14.28 3.33
C THR A 6 -17.57 13.81 4.17
N SER A 7 -18.55 14.69 4.33
CA SER A 7 -19.59 14.56 5.35
C SER A 7 -20.82 13.77 4.90
N GLU A 8 -20.85 13.33 3.64
CA GLU A 8 -21.99 12.64 3.04
C GLU A 8 -22.25 11.29 3.74
N PRO A 9 -23.52 10.92 3.97
CA PRO A 9 -23.86 9.69 4.69
C PRO A 9 -23.23 8.43 4.09
N LEU A 10 -23.26 8.30 2.75
CA LEU A 10 -22.69 7.15 2.02
C LEU A 10 -21.19 6.99 2.28
N VAL A 11 -20.48 8.11 2.44
CA VAL A 11 -19.03 8.17 2.68
C VAL A 11 -18.69 7.84 4.14
N LYS A 12 -19.60 8.17 5.07
CA LYS A 12 -19.51 7.76 6.47
C LYS A 12 -19.78 6.28 6.68
N ASP A 13 -20.66 5.71 5.88
CA ASP A 13 -20.98 4.29 5.92
C ASP A 13 -19.87 3.44 5.30
N LEU A 14 -19.11 3.98 4.34
CA LEU A 14 -17.93 3.34 3.78
C LEU A 14 -16.77 3.34 4.79
N LYS A 15 -16.76 2.37 5.71
CA LYS A 15 -15.67 2.11 6.66
C LYS A 15 -14.48 1.44 5.96
N THR A 16 -13.82 2.15 5.04
CA THR A 16 -12.77 1.58 4.18
C THR A 16 -11.61 0.96 4.96
N THR A 17 -11.26 1.52 6.12
CA THR A 17 -10.25 0.94 7.03
C THR A 17 -10.72 -0.40 7.60
N THR A 18 -11.99 -0.52 7.99
CA THR A 18 -12.59 -1.77 8.49
C THR A 18 -12.72 -2.80 7.38
N ALA A 19 -13.15 -2.41 6.18
CA ALA A 19 -13.21 -3.33 5.04
C ALA A 19 -11.82 -3.89 4.70
N ARG A 20 -10.78 -3.05 4.69
CA ARG A 20 -9.37 -3.49 4.51
C ARG A 20 -8.87 -4.37 5.65
N ALA A 21 -9.35 -4.15 6.86
CA ALA A 21 -8.99 -4.90 8.06
C ALA A 21 -9.53 -6.35 8.07
N MET A 22 -10.69 -6.57 7.44
CA MET A 22 -11.46 -7.80 7.64
C MET A 22 -11.19 -8.89 6.62
N TYR A 23 -10.37 -8.65 5.58
CA TYR A 23 -10.12 -9.64 4.55
C TYR A 23 -8.84 -10.44 4.85
N ASP A 24 -8.99 -11.75 5.08
CA ASP A 24 -7.86 -12.67 5.14
C ASP A 24 -7.32 -12.91 3.72
N HIS A 25 -6.12 -12.39 3.46
CA HIS A 25 -5.45 -12.49 2.18
C HIS A 25 -4.62 -13.77 2.01
N ASN A 26 -4.74 -14.77 2.91
CA ASN A 26 -4.06 -16.06 2.72
C ASN A 26 -4.71 -16.94 1.64
N ALA A 27 -5.99 -16.71 1.32
CA ALA A 27 -6.76 -17.51 0.36
C ALA A 27 -6.45 -17.15 -1.12
N THR A 28 -5.18 -17.21 -1.52
CA THR A 28 -4.68 -16.81 -2.85
C THR A 28 -4.60 -17.96 -3.86
N ARG A 29 -4.93 -19.20 -3.44
CA ARG A 29 -4.72 -20.42 -4.25
C ARG A 29 -3.28 -20.62 -4.72
N GLY A 30 -2.31 -20.17 -3.92
CA GLY A 30 -0.88 -20.27 -4.26
C GLY A 30 -0.36 -19.17 -5.20
N VAL A 31 -1.22 -18.23 -5.60
CA VAL A 31 -0.83 -17.12 -6.49
C VAL A 31 -0.06 -16.07 -5.69
N MET A 32 1.12 -15.69 -6.19
CA MET A 32 1.92 -14.61 -5.65
C MET A 32 1.38 -13.24 -6.05
N PHE A 33 1.25 -12.36 -5.06
CA PHE A 33 0.93 -10.95 -5.22
C PHE A 33 2.20 -10.14 -5.04
N TYR A 34 2.60 -9.47 -6.12
CA TYR A 34 3.76 -8.58 -6.15
C TYR A 34 3.30 -7.14 -6.00
N MET A 35 3.74 -6.50 -4.93
CA MET A 35 3.35 -5.15 -4.55
C MET A 35 4.43 -4.15 -4.98
N TYR A 36 3.98 -3.00 -5.46
CA TYR A 36 4.81 -1.88 -5.90
C TYR A 36 4.33 -0.65 -5.16
N ALA A 37 5.14 -0.19 -4.20
CA ALA A 37 4.79 0.90 -3.30
C ALA A 37 5.51 2.19 -3.73
N GLY A 38 4.86 3.34 -3.64
CA GLY A 38 5.45 4.63 -4.01
C GLY A 38 5.83 5.46 -2.78
N ALA A 39 6.64 6.50 -2.93
CA ALA A 39 7.25 7.23 -1.83
C ALA A 39 6.39 8.12 -0.93
N ARG A 40 5.39 8.84 -1.46
CA ARG A 40 4.68 9.90 -0.72
C ARG A 40 3.18 9.98 -0.98
N GLY A 41 2.43 10.20 0.09
CA GLY A 41 1.03 10.60 0.05
C GLY A 41 0.88 12.13 0.02
N THR A 42 -0.24 12.59 -0.55
CA THR A 42 -0.74 13.97 -0.39
C THR A 42 -1.06 14.31 1.06
N ALA A 43 -1.36 15.57 1.39
CA ALA A 43 -1.83 16.00 2.72
C ALA A 43 -2.98 15.17 3.35
N TYR A 44 -3.70 14.36 2.56
CA TYR A 44 -4.70 13.40 3.05
C TYR A 44 -4.10 12.20 3.81
N SER A 45 -2.79 11.97 3.68
CA SER A 45 -1.98 10.96 4.40
C SER A 45 -2.00 11.12 5.93
N GLY A 46 -2.37 12.30 6.44
CA GLY A 46 -2.55 12.52 7.88
C GLY A 46 -3.88 12.00 8.43
N ILE A 47 -4.85 11.68 7.58
CA ILE A 47 -6.23 11.31 7.98
C ILE A 47 -6.53 9.84 7.66
N LEU A 48 -5.86 9.28 6.66
CA LEU A 48 -5.97 7.86 6.29
C LEU A 48 -4.67 7.13 6.67
N PRO A 49 -4.74 6.02 7.43
CA PRO A 49 -3.55 5.22 7.74
C PRO A 49 -2.88 4.72 6.44
N GLY A 50 -1.60 5.01 6.31
CA GLY A 50 -0.77 4.72 5.13
C GLY A 50 -0.23 5.97 4.46
N GLN A 51 0.66 6.64 5.20
CA GLN A 51 1.01 8.03 4.94
C GLN A 51 1.70 8.27 3.59
N ASP A 52 2.26 7.22 2.99
CA ASP A 52 3.06 7.33 1.78
C ASP A 52 2.28 7.05 0.48
N ASP A 53 0.97 6.79 0.54
CA ASP A 53 0.18 6.61 -0.69
C ASP A 53 -1.29 7.08 -0.59
N GLU A 54 -1.48 8.39 -0.83
CA GLU A 54 -2.73 9.06 -1.20
C GLU A 54 -4.07 8.35 -0.86
N ALA A 55 -4.88 7.99 -1.87
CA ALA A 55 -6.21 7.39 -1.69
C ALA A 55 -6.16 5.85 -1.56
N VAL A 56 -5.09 5.24 -2.04
CA VAL A 56 -4.84 3.80 -2.02
C VAL A 56 -3.45 3.60 -1.46
N ALA A 57 -3.36 3.43 -0.14
CA ALA A 57 -2.12 3.27 0.59
C ALA A 57 -1.38 1.99 0.20
N TYR A 58 -0.65 1.91 -0.91
CA TYR A 58 0.14 0.74 -1.28
C TYR A 58 1.05 0.22 -0.15
N HIS A 59 1.59 1.11 0.67
CA HIS A 59 2.35 0.81 1.87
C HIS A 59 1.53 0.20 3.01
N SER A 60 0.20 0.41 3.03
CA SER A 60 -0.71 -0.09 4.07
C SER A 60 -1.85 -0.97 3.54
N THR A 61 -1.89 -1.22 2.23
CA THR A 61 -2.94 -1.99 1.58
C THR A 61 -2.59 -3.46 1.68
N GLY A 62 -3.39 -4.20 2.44
CA GLY A 62 -3.75 -5.61 2.22
C GLY A 62 -2.64 -6.66 2.15
N GLY A 63 -1.36 -6.29 2.16
CA GLY A 63 -0.21 -7.18 2.05
C GLY A 63 0.47 -7.44 3.38
N VAL A 64 0.27 -6.56 4.38
CA VAL A 64 0.72 -6.82 5.76
C VAL A 64 -0.42 -7.46 6.56
N SER A 65 -0.10 -8.56 7.23
CA SER A 65 -1.08 -9.36 7.96
C SER A 65 -1.62 -8.63 9.19
N GLY A 66 -2.95 -8.67 9.35
CA GLY A 66 -3.63 -8.02 10.48
C GLY A 66 -3.37 -6.52 10.60
N SER A 67 -2.95 -5.84 9.54
CA SER A 67 -2.50 -4.44 9.59
C SER A 67 -3.60 -3.41 9.39
N ALA A 68 -4.81 -3.74 9.80
CA ALA A 68 -5.92 -2.80 9.93
C ALA A 68 -5.49 -1.49 10.62
N GLY A 69 -5.08 -0.48 9.83
CA GLY A 69 -4.59 0.80 10.36
C GLY A 69 -3.12 0.82 10.83
N GLY A 70 -2.28 -0.13 10.42
CA GLY A 70 -0.83 0.00 10.57
C GLY A 70 -0.28 0.98 9.54
N SER A 71 0.53 1.93 9.96
CA SER A 71 1.29 2.79 9.05
C SER A 71 2.63 2.13 8.76
N TYR A 72 2.82 1.72 7.51
CA TYR A 72 4.15 1.36 7.02
C TYR A 72 4.58 2.35 5.98
N CYS A 73 5.89 2.57 5.88
CA CYS A 73 6.44 3.67 5.11
C CYS A 73 7.79 3.30 4.47
N ASN A 74 8.33 4.25 3.75
CA ASN A 74 9.74 4.25 3.38
C ASN A 74 10.67 4.26 4.60
N PRO A 75 11.94 3.84 4.43
CA PRO A 75 12.89 3.80 5.53
C PRO A 75 13.04 5.14 6.22
N SER A 76 13.17 5.10 7.54
CA SER A 76 13.48 6.28 8.36
C SER A 76 12.37 7.35 8.41
N ASP A 77 11.12 6.99 8.08
CA ASP A 77 9.98 7.83 8.43
C ASP A 77 9.72 7.71 9.95
N TRP A 78 9.61 8.85 10.62
CA TRP A 78 9.52 8.90 12.08
C TRP A 78 8.15 8.50 12.63
N LEU A 79 7.10 8.49 11.80
CA LEU A 79 5.72 8.27 12.26
C LEU A 79 5.17 6.87 11.94
N CYS A 80 6.01 5.99 11.39
CA CYS A 80 5.59 4.67 10.92
C CYS A 80 6.74 3.66 10.92
N ASN A 81 6.39 2.38 10.73
CA ASN A 81 7.36 1.30 10.60
C ASN A 81 7.80 1.14 9.15
N ASP A 82 9.05 0.78 8.89
CA ASP A 82 9.53 0.48 7.54
C ASP A 82 8.78 -0.70 6.88
N LEU A 83 8.26 -0.47 5.67
CA LEU A 83 7.74 -1.53 4.80
C LEU A 83 8.90 -2.28 4.15
N THR A 84 9.33 -3.41 4.70
CA THR A 84 10.43 -4.18 4.12
C THR A 84 10.12 -4.70 2.71
N LEU A 85 11.15 -4.78 1.85
CA LEU A 85 11.05 -5.46 0.56
C LEU A 85 10.90 -6.99 0.72
N GLY A 86 10.45 -7.66 -0.34
CA GLY A 86 10.27 -9.10 -0.39
C GLY A 86 9.11 -9.59 0.48
N THR A 87 9.17 -10.86 0.88
CA THR A 87 8.16 -11.56 1.69
C THR A 87 8.38 -11.44 3.20
N GLY A 88 9.50 -10.85 3.63
CA GLY A 88 9.87 -10.73 5.04
C GLY A 88 8.89 -9.87 5.85
N ALA A 89 8.94 -9.97 7.18
CA ALA A 89 8.17 -9.10 8.06
C ALA A 89 8.62 -7.63 7.93
N THR A 90 7.70 -6.69 8.15
CA THR A 90 7.99 -5.26 8.23
C THR A 90 8.82 -4.95 9.47
N GLU A 91 9.29 -3.72 9.61
CA GLU A 91 9.74 -3.22 10.91
C GLU A 91 8.63 -3.37 11.96
N GLY A 92 9.03 -3.65 13.20
CA GLY A 92 8.12 -4.04 14.27
C GLY A 92 7.63 -5.49 14.19
N GLY A 93 8.13 -6.27 13.23
CA GLY A 93 7.92 -7.73 13.16
C GLY A 93 6.56 -8.14 12.61
N ARG A 94 5.79 -7.24 11.99
CA ARG A 94 4.51 -7.61 11.38
C ARG A 94 4.74 -8.40 10.11
N ALA A 95 4.25 -9.63 10.07
CA ALA A 95 4.36 -10.48 8.91
C ALA A 95 3.51 -9.96 7.74
N LYS A 96 3.94 -10.25 6.50
CA LYS A 96 3.08 -10.11 5.32
C LYS A 96 2.11 -11.29 5.23
N TRP A 97 0.99 -11.11 4.55
CA TRP A 97 0.08 -12.23 4.25
C TRP A 97 0.81 -13.27 3.40
N THR A 98 0.33 -14.51 3.47
CA THR A 98 0.88 -15.59 2.64
C THR A 98 0.78 -15.20 1.16
N ASN A 99 1.84 -15.50 0.41
CA ASN A 99 2.00 -15.18 -1.01
C ASN A 99 1.98 -13.68 -1.36
N HIS A 100 2.33 -12.80 -0.43
CA HIS A 100 2.53 -11.37 -0.72
C HIS A 100 4.02 -11.00 -0.63
N SER A 101 4.50 -10.25 -1.61
CA SER A 101 5.87 -9.77 -1.67
C SER A 101 5.90 -8.31 -2.13
N VAL A 102 6.67 -7.46 -1.45
CA VAL A 102 6.94 -6.10 -1.93
C VAL A 102 8.11 -6.17 -2.90
N SER A 103 7.81 -6.09 -4.20
CA SER A 103 8.80 -6.18 -5.27
C SER A 103 9.54 -4.87 -5.48
N PHE A 104 8.89 -3.76 -5.16
CA PHE A 104 9.46 -2.43 -5.31
C PHE A 104 8.86 -1.48 -4.29
N ARG A 105 9.68 -0.55 -3.82
CA ARG A 105 9.32 0.56 -2.95
C ARG A 105 10.14 1.77 -3.41
N ASP A 106 9.48 2.87 -3.70
CA ASP A 106 10.14 4.09 -4.18
C ASP A 106 10.72 4.88 -3.00
N ASP A 107 11.89 4.49 -2.50
CA ASP A 107 12.48 5.12 -1.30
C ASP A 107 12.80 6.61 -1.50
N ASN A 108 13.03 7.04 -2.74
CA ASN A 108 13.56 8.37 -3.09
C ASN A 108 12.56 9.27 -3.82
N GLU A 109 11.28 8.90 -3.93
CA GLU A 109 10.27 9.65 -4.70
C GLU A 109 10.71 9.88 -6.16
N SER A 110 11.35 8.88 -6.75
CA SER A 110 11.82 8.94 -8.14
C SER A 110 10.69 8.77 -9.15
N TYR A 111 9.56 8.20 -8.72
CA TYR A 111 8.38 7.96 -9.54
C TYR A 111 7.18 8.70 -8.97
N ASN A 112 6.62 9.59 -9.79
CA ASN A 112 5.37 10.26 -9.42
C ASN A 112 4.23 9.24 -9.22
N HIS A 113 3.32 9.52 -8.29
CA HIS A 113 2.18 8.68 -7.94
C HIS A 113 0.92 9.03 -8.71
N TYR A 114 0.87 10.22 -9.32
CA TYR A 114 -0.28 10.62 -10.12
C TYR A 114 -0.28 9.94 -11.48
N ALA A 115 -1.46 9.52 -11.91
CA ALA A 115 -1.67 9.04 -13.27
C ALA A 115 -1.63 10.18 -14.31
N ALA A 116 -1.60 11.48 -13.92
CA ALA A 116 -1.39 12.69 -14.74
C ALA A 116 -1.87 12.68 -16.21
N GLY A 117 -2.92 11.92 -16.55
CA GLY A 117 -3.28 11.59 -17.93
C GLY A 117 -2.26 10.72 -18.71
N ASN A 118 -1.17 10.26 -18.08
CA ASN A 118 -0.14 9.43 -18.70
C ASN A 118 0.50 8.43 -17.72
N TRP A 119 0.82 7.23 -18.19
CA TRP A 119 1.25 6.08 -17.38
C TRP A 119 2.73 6.12 -16.91
N GLN A 120 3.32 7.30 -16.73
CA GLN A 120 4.77 7.47 -16.54
C GLN A 120 5.27 7.36 -15.09
N GLY A 121 4.36 7.38 -14.11
CA GLY A 121 4.67 7.28 -12.68
C GLY A 121 4.98 5.86 -12.19
N ILE A 122 4.61 5.55 -10.95
CA ILE A 122 4.75 4.20 -10.35
C ILE A 122 4.14 3.10 -11.24
N VAL A 123 3.11 3.44 -12.02
CA VAL A 123 2.48 2.48 -12.94
C VAL A 123 3.42 2.06 -14.09
N SER A 124 4.38 2.91 -14.49
CA SER A 124 5.39 2.52 -15.48
C SER A 124 6.25 1.35 -14.97
N VAL A 125 6.58 1.36 -13.67
CA VAL A 125 7.32 0.29 -12.99
C VAL A 125 6.50 -1.00 -13.00
N VAL A 126 5.21 -0.92 -12.65
CA VAL A 126 4.29 -2.07 -12.69
C VAL A 126 4.17 -2.63 -14.11
N ARG A 127 3.99 -1.76 -15.12
CA ARG A 127 3.88 -2.19 -16.52
C ARG A 127 5.16 -2.85 -17.02
N SER A 128 6.31 -2.26 -16.70
CA SER A 128 7.61 -2.85 -17.03
C SER A 128 7.76 -4.24 -16.41
N ALA A 129 7.42 -4.38 -15.12
CA ALA A 129 7.42 -5.67 -14.46
C ALA A 129 6.45 -6.68 -15.10
N MET A 130 5.24 -6.25 -15.46
CA MET A 130 4.29 -7.10 -16.17
C MET A 130 4.83 -7.60 -17.51
N VAL A 131 5.43 -6.71 -18.31
CA VAL A 131 6.03 -7.09 -19.61
C VAL A 131 7.17 -8.08 -19.40
N ASN A 132 8.03 -7.85 -18.42
CA ASN A 132 9.19 -8.73 -18.15
C ASN A 132 8.81 -10.05 -17.47
N SER A 133 7.60 -10.15 -16.90
CA SER A 133 7.10 -11.34 -16.21
C SER A 133 6.05 -12.10 -17.02
N ALA A 134 5.62 -11.55 -18.15
CA ALA A 134 4.71 -12.22 -19.07
C ALA A 134 5.50 -13.29 -19.84
N LEU A 135 5.09 -14.55 -19.66
CA LEU A 135 5.59 -15.70 -20.41
C LEU A 135 5.15 -15.63 -21.88
#